data_AF-A0A0U5GU69-F1
#
_entry.id   AF-A0A0U5GU69-F1
#
_cell.length_a   1.000
_cell.length_b   1.000
_cell.length_c   1.000
_cell.angle_alpha   90.00
_cell.angle_beta   90.00
_cell.angle_gamma   90.00
#
_symmetry.space_group_name_H-M   'P 1'
#
loop_
_entity.id
_entity.type
_entity.pdbx_description
1 polymer ?
#
loop_
_entity_poly.entity_id
_entity_poly.type
_entity_poly.pdbx_seq_one_letter_code
_entity_poly.pdbx_strand_id
1 'polypeptide(L)'
;MDPCTPVHPSNSIPDNEFRQRFLDHITPTPDPSPFISTFQSALAPVHRALRGQEGATVSIIDPTKLKPDSKIFSAKEFVKKNFVRIPGSRYDGRGEYLIWGSIQNDAIICSFNITTLCEIAANDPDIKRFLQLESIAASENAGIRLHREMKKRAMDLSQRTGAAVGRLLSSLGVPCEYYKAVSEGLAYSWRLKSRRKPWGKFNEGVDFGFRGEYTLPSPSPSPVTNSEDPLISFEIISDSPSDDDEVDAFTDDEDNDVPN
;
A
#
# COMPACT_ATOMS: atom_id res chain seq x y z
N MET A 1 -12.98 14.48 -35.83
CA MET A 1 -12.30 14.15 -34.56
C MET A 1 -13.40 13.90 -33.56
N ASP A 2 -13.77 12.64 -33.38
CA ASP A 2 -14.79 12.29 -32.39
C ASP A 2 -14.16 12.33 -30.99
N PRO A 3 -14.79 13.00 -30.01
CA PRO A 3 -14.31 12.99 -28.64
C PRO A 3 -14.40 11.55 -28.13
N CYS A 4 -13.27 11.07 -27.60
CA CYS A 4 -13.12 9.79 -26.91
C CYS A 4 -14.21 9.68 -25.82
N THR A 5 -15.35 9.10 -26.18
CA THR A 5 -16.47 8.95 -25.27
C THR A 5 -16.18 7.68 -24.49
N PRO A 6 -16.05 7.74 -23.15
CA PRO A 6 -15.94 6.54 -22.35
C PRO A 6 -17.15 5.66 -22.68
N VAL A 7 -16.90 4.48 -23.25
CA VAL A 7 -17.95 3.49 -23.48
C VAL A 7 -18.50 3.17 -22.09
N HIS A 8 -19.72 3.58 -21.75
CA HIS A 8 -20.36 3.11 -20.53
C HIS A 8 -20.48 1.59 -20.63
N PRO A 9 -20.26 0.83 -19.54
CA PRO A 9 -20.59 -0.57 -19.55
C PRO A 9 -22.10 -0.66 -19.33
N SER A 10 -22.88 -0.26 -20.33
CA SER A 10 -24.25 -0.76 -20.44
C SER A 10 -24.18 -2.28 -20.40
N ASN A 11 -25.28 -2.91 -20.00
CA ASN A 11 -25.46 -4.36 -20.05
C ASN A 11 -25.50 -4.88 -21.52
N SER A 12 -24.64 -4.34 -22.39
CA SER A 12 -24.67 -4.45 -23.85
C SER A 12 -23.38 -4.99 -24.45
N ILE A 13 -22.30 -5.13 -23.67
CA ILE A 13 -21.07 -5.76 -24.14
C ILE A 13 -21.24 -7.27 -23.94
N PRO A 14 -21.20 -8.09 -25.01
CA PRO A 14 -21.24 -9.54 -24.88
C PRO A 14 -20.11 -10.06 -23.97
N ASP A 15 -20.40 -11.11 -23.19
CA ASP A 15 -19.45 -11.67 -22.20
C ASP A 15 -18.09 -12.04 -22.81
N ASN A 16 -18.08 -12.54 -24.05
CA ASN A 16 -16.84 -12.87 -24.76
C ASN A 16 -16.00 -11.64 -25.09
N GLU A 17 -16.64 -10.54 -25.49
CA GLU A 17 -15.97 -9.28 -25.76
C GLU A 17 -15.43 -8.64 -24.47
N PHE A 18 -16.23 -8.65 -23.40
CA PHE A 18 -15.76 -8.20 -22.08
C PHE A 18 -14.53 -9.01 -21.63
N ARG A 19 -14.60 -10.34 -21.73
CA ARG A 19 -13.50 -11.24 -21.38
C ARG A 19 -12.24 -10.93 -22.19
N GLN A 20 -12.38 -10.70 -23.50
CA GLN A 20 -11.24 -10.37 -24.34
C GLN A 20 -10.61 -9.03 -23.93
N ARG A 21 -11.41 -7.97 -23.76
CA ARG A 21 -10.92 -6.66 -23.31
C ARG A 21 -10.20 -6.74 -21.96
N PHE A 22 -10.70 -7.58 -21.05
CA PHE A 22 -10.04 -7.81 -19.75
C PHE A 22 -8.69 -8.48 -19.94
N LEU A 23 -8.62 -9.54 -20.76
CA LEU A 23 -7.37 -10.24 -21.09
C LEU A 23 -6.35 -9.28 -21.73
N ASP A 24 -6.81 -8.46 -22.68
CA ASP A 24 -5.96 -7.48 -23.37
C ASP A 24 -5.41 -6.42 -22.39
N HIS A 25 -6.19 -6.03 -21.37
CA HIS A 25 -5.75 -5.08 -20.35
C HIS A 25 -4.68 -5.62 -19.40
N ILE A 26 -4.85 -6.86 -18.93
CA ILE A 26 -3.92 -7.47 -17.95
C ILE A 26 -2.69 -8.06 -18.61
N THR A 27 -2.71 -8.19 -19.94
CA THR A 27 -1.53 -8.53 -20.74
C THR A 27 -0.87 -7.26 -21.26
N PRO A 28 0.46 -7.26 -21.46
CA PRO A 28 1.15 -6.09 -21.98
C PRO A 28 0.85 -5.95 -23.48
N THR A 29 -0.31 -5.38 -23.80
CA THR A 29 -0.70 -4.95 -25.14
C THR A 29 -0.55 -3.42 -25.24
N PRO A 30 -0.21 -2.88 -26.42
CA PRO A 30 -0.12 -1.43 -26.62
C PRO A 30 -1.50 -0.77 -26.75
N ASP A 31 -2.56 -1.56 -26.86
CA ASP A 31 -3.88 -1.05 -27.16
C ASP A 31 -4.54 -0.43 -25.92
N PRO A 32 -5.21 0.73 -26.09
CA PRO A 32 -5.92 1.35 -24.98
C PRO A 32 -7.06 0.45 -24.54
N SER A 33 -7.09 0.17 -23.24
CA SER A 33 -8.17 -0.57 -22.61
C SER A 33 -9.14 0.41 -21.93
N PRO A 34 -10.44 0.06 -21.86
CA PRO A 34 -11.43 0.84 -21.11
C PRO A 34 -11.25 0.72 -19.58
N PHE A 35 -10.36 -0.15 -19.09
CA PHE A 35 -10.13 -0.36 -17.67
C PHE A 35 -9.06 0.57 -17.11
N ILE A 36 -9.31 1.06 -15.89
CA ILE A 36 -8.32 1.73 -15.04
C ILE A 36 -7.90 0.73 -13.97
N SER A 37 -6.62 0.37 -13.97
CA SER A 37 -6.02 -0.51 -12.96
C SER A 37 -5.82 0.25 -11.65
N THR A 38 -6.37 -0.30 -10.57
CA THR A 38 -6.25 0.21 -9.20
C THR A 38 -5.79 -0.91 -8.26
N PHE A 39 -5.24 -0.55 -7.09
CA PHE A 39 -4.67 -1.51 -6.15
C PHE A 39 -5.16 -1.25 -4.74
N GLN A 40 -5.45 -2.32 -4.01
CA GLN A 40 -5.83 -2.26 -2.59
C GLN A 40 -4.68 -1.76 -1.70
N SER A 41 -3.43 -2.02 -2.11
CA SER A 41 -2.20 -1.59 -1.43
C SER A 41 -1.52 -0.49 -2.23
N ALA A 42 -1.04 0.54 -1.55
CA ALA A 42 -0.32 1.65 -2.16
C ALA A 42 1.07 1.25 -2.69
N LEU A 43 1.61 0.08 -2.29
CA LEU A 43 2.97 -0.33 -2.66
C LEU A 43 3.16 -0.45 -4.17
N ALA A 44 2.24 -1.11 -4.88
CA ALA A 44 2.36 -1.29 -6.33
C ALA A 44 2.21 0.03 -7.11
N PRO A 45 1.20 0.90 -6.84
CA PRO A 45 1.12 2.23 -7.43
C PRO A 45 2.38 3.09 -7.18
N VAL A 46 2.88 3.13 -5.94
CA VAL A 46 4.07 3.90 -5.59
C VAL A 46 5.31 3.35 -6.28
N HIS A 47 5.49 2.02 -6.32
CA HIS A 47 6.58 1.37 -7.07
C HIS A 47 6.56 1.75 -8.55
N ARG A 48 5.38 1.67 -9.20
CA ARG A 48 5.20 2.06 -10.60
C ARG A 48 5.49 3.55 -10.81
N ALA A 49 5.01 4.41 -9.93
CA ALA A 49 5.24 5.85 -10.02
C ALA A 49 6.72 6.21 -9.86
N LEU A 50 7.45 5.58 -8.93
CA LEU A 50 8.91 5.77 -8.78
C LEU A 50 9.67 5.42 -10.06
N ARG A 51 9.23 4.38 -10.77
CA ARG A 51 9.82 4.00 -12.07
C ARG A 51 9.37 4.92 -13.22
N GLY A 52 8.17 5.47 -13.13
CA GLY A 52 7.65 6.47 -14.07
C GLY A 52 8.28 7.85 -13.93
N GLN A 53 8.94 8.14 -12.80
CA GLN A 53 9.67 9.37 -12.51
C GLN A 53 8.79 10.64 -12.65
N GLU A 54 9.33 11.73 -13.19
CA GLU A 54 8.67 13.03 -13.26
C GLU A 54 7.36 12.96 -14.06
N GLY A 55 6.30 13.56 -13.50
CA GLY A 55 4.95 13.49 -14.07
C GLY A 55 4.13 12.27 -13.65
N ALA A 56 4.72 11.28 -12.97
CA ALA A 56 3.94 10.18 -12.41
C ALA A 56 3.14 10.63 -11.17
N THR A 57 1.82 10.43 -11.23
CA THR A 57 0.87 10.78 -10.16
C THR A 57 0.30 9.51 -9.52
N VAL A 58 0.16 9.53 -8.20
CA VAL A 58 -0.55 8.51 -7.43
C VAL A 58 -1.83 9.13 -6.87
N SER A 59 -2.96 8.45 -7.06
CA SER A 59 -4.25 8.87 -6.53
C SER A 59 -4.77 7.84 -5.55
N ILE A 60 -5.34 8.31 -4.44
CA ILE A 60 -6.05 7.49 -3.46
C ILE A 60 -7.55 7.64 -3.71
N ILE A 61 -8.27 6.53 -3.79
CA ILE A 61 -9.68 6.49 -4.21
C ILE A 61 -10.52 5.92 -3.07
N ASP A 62 -11.65 6.57 -2.80
CA ASP A 62 -12.73 6.06 -1.98
C ASP A 62 -13.71 5.26 -2.86
N PRO A 63 -13.70 3.92 -2.81
CA PRO A 63 -14.56 3.12 -3.66
C PRO A 63 -16.05 3.31 -3.32
N THR A 64 -16.39 3.80 -2.13
CA THR A 64 -17.78 4.02 -1.71
C THR A 64 -18.41 5.24 -2.39
N LYS A 65 -17.59 6.13 -2.95
CA LYS A 65 -18.01 7.33 -3.68
C LYS A 65 -18.00 7.16 -5.20
N LEU A 66 -17.64 5.98 -5.70
CA LEU A 66 -17.80 5.67 -7.12
C LEU A 66 -19.29 5.69 -7.47
N LYS A 67 -19.62 6.18 -8.67
CA LYS A 67 -21.03 6.20 -9.11
C LYS A 67 -21.61 4.78 -9.15
N PRO A 68 -22.93 4.60 -8.93
CA PRO A 68 -23.58 3.29 -8.93
C PRO A 68 -23.40 2.47 -10.23
N ASP A 69 -23.13 3.14 -11.35
CA ASP A 69 -22.87 2.54 -12.66
C ASP A 69 -21.38 2.21 -12.91
N SER A 70 -20.49 2.63 -12.00
CA SER A 70 -19.06 2.31 -12.05
C SER A 70 -18.87 0.85 -11.66
N LYS A 71 -18.49 0.02 -12.63
CA LYS A 71 -18.24 -1.39 -12.40
C LYS A 71 -16.78 -1.60 -11.97
N ILE A 72 -16.60 -2.28 -10.85
CA ILE A 72 -15.30 -2.66 -10.30
C ILE A 72 -15.17 -4.18 -10.43
N PHE A 73 -14.06 -4.64 -10.95
CA PHE A 73 -13.81 -6.06 -11.17
C PHE A 73 -12.52 -6.50 -10.48
N SER A 74 -12.57 -7.59 -9.71
CA SER A 74 -11.38 -8.20 -9.14
C SER A 74 -10.59 -8.92 -10.22
N ALA A 75 -9.33 -8.52 -10.43
CA ALA A 75 -8.45 -9.19 -11.38
C ALA A 75 -8.13 -10.62 -10.95
N LYS A 76 -7.96 -10.85 -9.65
CA LYS A 76 -7.75 -12.20 -9.08
C LYS A 76 -8.93 -13.13 -9.38
N GLU A 77 -10.15 -12.67 -9.17
CA GLU A 77 -11.34 -13.48 -9.46
C GLU A 77 -11.46 -13.79 -10.95
N PHE A 78 -11.20 -12.79 -11.81
CA PHE A 78 -11.19 -12.98 -13.25
C PHE A 78 -10.14 -14.02 -13.67
N VAL A 79 -8.90 -13.90 -13.19
CA VAL A 79 -7.80 -14.84 -13.48
C VAL A 79 -8.15 -16.25 -13.04
N LYS A 80 -8.68 -16.40 -11.81
CA LYS A 80 -9.10 -17.70 -11.25
C LYS A 80 -10.23 -18.33 -12.07
N LYS A 81 -11.31 -17.58 -12.33
CA LYS A 81 -12.50 -18.07 -13.04
C LYS A 81 -12.21 -18.46 -14.49
N ASN A 82 -11.29 -17.74 -15.15
CA ASN A 82 -10.98 -17.94 -16.56
C ASN A 82 -9.72 -18.77 -16.82
N PHE A 83 -9.09 -19.31 -15.75
CA PHE A 83 -7.84 -20.08 -15.83
C PHE A 83 -6.74 -19.37 -16.61
N VAL A 84 -6.63 -18.05 -16.44
CA VAL A 84 -5.67 -17.23 -17.20
C VAL A 84 -4.25 -17.55 -16.77
N ARG A 85 -3.36 -17.74 -17.76
CA ARG A 85 -1.91 -17.86 -17.56
C ARG A 85 -1.21 -16.91 -18.51
N ILE A 86 -0.46 -15.96 -17.96
CA ILE A 86 0.35 -15.03 -18.75
C ILE A 86 1.75 -15.64 -18.91
N PRO A 87 2.19 -16.01 -20.13
CA PRO A 87 3.51 -16.60 -20.35
C PRO A 87 4.64 -15.73 -19.81
N GLY A 88 5.59 -16.34 -19.10
CA GLY A 88 6.73 -15.64 -18.50
C GLY A 88 6.37 -14.75 -17.29
N SER A 89 5.13 -14.76 -16.82
CA SER A 89 4.68 -13.94 -15.70
C SER A 89 4.15 -14.78 -14.55
N ARG A 90 4.33 -14.28 -13.32
CA ARG A 90 3.70 -14.81 -12.09
C ARG A 90 2.42 -14.05 -11.73
N TYR A 91 1.87 -13.29 -12.66
CA TYR A 91 0.67 -12.51 -12.46
C TYR A 91 -0.52 -13.39 -12.05
N ASP A 92 -1.12 -13.09 -10.91
CA ASP A 92 -2.32 -13.75 -10.38
C ASP A 92 -3.47 -12.76 -10.09
N GLY A 93 -3.32 -11.48 -10.48
CA GLY A 93 -4.30 -10.42 -10.26
C GLY A 93 -4.49 -10.00 -8.80
N ARG A 94 -3.63 -10.43 -7.87
CA ARG A 94 -3.83 -10.21 -6.44
C ARG A 94 -3.78 -8.74 -6.05
N GLY A 95 -4.84 -8.29 -5.38
CA GLY A 95 -4.97 -6.93 -4.87
C GLY A 95 -5.18 -5.88 -5.95
N GLU A 96 -5.31 -6.28 -7.22
CA GLU A 96 -5.65 -5.40 -8.34
C GLU A 96 -7.17 -5.44 -8.61
N TYR A 97 -7.73 -4.25 -8.78
CA TYR A 97 -9.13 -4.04 -9.15
C TYR A 97 -9.19 -3.15 -10.38
N LEU A 98 -10.00 -3.55 -11.35
CA LEU A 98 -10.19 -2.81 -12.59
C LEU A 98 -11.49 -2.03 -12.52
N ILE A 99 -11.40 -0.72 -12.66
CA ILE A 99 -12.56 0.17 -12.77
C ILE A 99 -12.83 0.41 -14.25
N TRP A 100 -14.05 0.18 -14.69
CA TRP A 100 -14.42 0.45 -16.08
C TRP A 100 -14.67 1.95 -16.32
N GLY A 101 -14.06 2.49 -17.37
CA GLY A 101 -14.32 3.84 -17.86
C GLY A 101 -13.53 4.90 -17.11
N SER A 102 -14.18 5.58 -16.15
CA SER A 102 -13.63 6.77 -15.49
C SER A 102 -13.88 6.74 -13.99
N ILE A 103 -12.93 7.27 -13.21
CA ILE A 103 -13.10 7.54 -11.77
C ILE A 103 -13.57 8.98 -11.60
N GLN A 104 -14.62 9.19 -10.81
CA GLN A 104 -15.17 10.52 -10.56
C GLN A 104 -14.32 11.28 -9.55
N ASN A 105 -14.23 12.61 -9.70
CA ASN A 105 -13.42 13.45 -8.81
C ASN A 105 -13.82 13.30 -7.34
N ASP A 106 -15.11 13.17 -7.03
CA ASP A 106 -15.59 13.00 -5.65
C ASP A 106 -15.10 11.69 -5.01
N ALA A 107 -14.76 10.68 -5.82
CA ALA A 107 -14.17 9.44 -5.37
C ALA A 107 -12.64 9.54 -5.16
N ILE A 108 -11.99 10.61 -5.61
CA ILE A 108 -10.55 10.80 -5.39
C ILE A 108 -10.34 11.52 -4.05
N ILE A 109 -9.79 10.79 -3.08
CA ILE A 109 -9.46 11.32 -1.74
C ILE A 109 -8.35 12.39 -1.86
N CYS A 110 -7.26 12.05 -2.55
CA CYS A 110 -6.20 12.98 -2.90
C CYS A 110 -5.38 12.42 -4.07
N SER A 111 -4.57 13.29 -4.68
CA SER A 111 -3.57 12.91 -5.69
C SER A 111 -2.29 13.68 -5.45
N PHE A 112 -1.15 13.02 -5.64
CA PHE A 112 0.16 13.63 -5.46
C PHE A 112 1.15 13.11 -6.49
N ASN A 113 2.09 13.98 -6.88
CA ASN A 113 3.20 13.57 -7.74
C ASN A 113 4.23 12.79 -6.94
N ILE A 114 4.88 11.84 -7.61
CA ILE A 114 5.91 11.04 -6.94
C ILE A 114 7.10 11.89 -6.47
N THR A 115 7.41 12.98 -7.18
CA THR A 115 8.43 13.95 -6.80
C THR A 115 8.10 14.62 -5.46
N THR A 116 6.84 15.02 -5.25
CA THR A 116 6.36 15.56 -3.97
C THR A 116 6.55 14.55 -2.82
N LEU A 117 6.24 13.26 -3.05
CA LEU A 117 6.47 12.22 -2.04
C LEU A 117 7.97 12.09 -1.69
N CYS A 118 8.84 12.14 -2.70
CA CYS A 118 10.29 12.10 -2.52
C CYS A 118 10.82 13.32 -1.75
N GLU A 119 10.30 14.52 -2.04
CA GLU A 119 10.67 15.76 -1.34
C GLU A 119 10.25 15.72 0.13
N ILE A 120 9.02 15.28 0.42
CA ILE A 120 8.56 15.10 1.81
C ILE A 120 9.48 14.11 2.54
N ALA A 121 9.82 12.98 1.91
CA ALA A 121 10.74 12.00 2.47
C ALA A 121 12.16 12.56 2.68
N ALA A 122 12.65 13.45 1.82
CA ALA A 122 13.96 14.06 1.99
C ALA A 122 14.01 15.03 3.19
N ASN A 123 12.89 15.67 3.51
CA ASN A 123 12.79 16.70 4.54
C ASN A 123 12.43 16.18 5.95
N ASP A 124 11.89 14.96 6.07
CA ASP A 124 11.55 14.35 7.37
C ASP A 124 12.19 12.95 7.50
N PRO A 125 13.19 12.77 8.38
CA PRO A 125 13.90 11.49 8.54
C PRO A 125 13.02 10.32 8.99
N ASP A 126 11.97 10.57 9.77
CA ASP A 126 11.06 9.51 10.22
C ASP A 126 10.13 9.10 9.07
N ILE A 127 9.66 10.05 8.25
CA ILE A 127 8.93 9.74 7.02
C ILE A 127 9.83 9.02 6.02
N LYS A 128 11.09 9.45 5.85
CA LYS A 128 12.08 8.77 5.00
C LYS A 128 12.22 7.30 5.39
N ARG A 129 12.42 7.06 6.68
CA ARG A 129 12.61 5.73 7.25
C ARG A 129 11.35 4.87 7.06
N PHE A 130 10.17 5.45 7.26
CA PHE A 130 8.91 4.77 7.04
C PHE A 130 8.75 4.36 5.57
N LEU A 131 8.90 5.30 4.64
CA LEU A 131 8.58 5.09 3.22
C LEU A 131 9.54 4.18 2.47
N GLN A 132 10.82 4.10 2.88
CA GLN A 132 11.80 3.20 2.26
C GLN A 132 11.88 3.33 0.71
N LEU A 133 11.69 4.54 0.18
CA LEU A 133 11.53 4.78 -1.27
C LEU A 133 12.72 4.28 -2.10
N GLU A 134 13.95 4.40 -1.58
CA GLU A 134 15.17 3.92 -2.24
C GLU A 134 15.12 2.39 -2.47
N SER A 135 14.71 1.62 -1.46
CA SER A 135 14.57 0.17 -1.55
C SER A 135 13.46 -0.23 -2.52
N ILE A 136 12.36 0.52 -2.55
CA ILE A 136 11.23 0.28 -3.46
C ILE A 136 11.67 0.55 -4.90
N ALA A 137 12.28 1.71 -5.17
CA ALA A 137 12.74 2.10 -6.50
C ALA A 137 13.80 1.16 -7.07
N ALA A 138 14.70 0.64 -6.22
CA ALA A 138 15.75 -0.31 -6.62
C ALA A 138 15.21 -1.72 -6.96
N SER A 139 13.96 -2.03 -6.62
CA SER A 139 13.37 -3.34 -6.88
C SER A 139 12.81 -3.43 -8.29
N GLU A 140 13.09 -4.54 -8.98
CA GLU A 140 12.53 -4.80 -10.32
C GLU A 140 11.00 -4.87 -10.29
N ASN A 141 10.42 -5.44 -9.24
CA ASN A 141 8.98 -5.62 -9.11
C ASN A 141 8.53 -5.47 -7.66
N ALA A 142 7.29 -5.01 -7.47
CA ALA A 142 6.62 -4.96 -6.17
C ALA A 142 6.17 -6.36 -5.70
N GLY A 143 7.09 -7.34 -5.74
CA GLY A 143 6.84 -8.75 -5.47
C GLY A 143 7.33 -9.23 -4.11
N ILE A 144 7.36 -10.56 -3.95
CA ILE A 144 7.69 -11.20 -2.67
C ILE A 144 9.07 -10.83 -2.12
N ARG A 145 10.04 -10.59 -3.01
CA ARG A 145 11.41 -10.19 -2.61
C ARG A 145 11.39 -8.80 -1.97
N LEU A 146 10.72 -7.83 -2.59
CA LEU A 146 10.55 -6.51 -2.01
C LEU A 146 9.79 -6.59 -0.68
N HIS A 147 8.71 -7.37 -0.62
CA HIS A 147 7.94 -7.55 0.63
C HIS A 147 8.81 -8.05 1.79
N ARG A 148 9.69 -9.04 1.54
CA ARG A 148 10.62 -9.56 2.56
C ARG A 148 11.61 -8.50 3.02
N GLU A 149 12.20 -7.75 2.09
CA GLU A 149 13.16 -6.69 2.42
C GLU A 149 12.50 -5.55 3.21
N MET A 150 11.29 -5.13 2.80
CA MET A 150 10.53 -4.13 3.54
C MET A 150 10.15 -4.61 4.95
N LYS A 151 9.77 -5.89 5.11
CA LYS A 151 9.44 -6.46 6.42
C LYS A 151 10.63 -6.44 7.38
N LYS A 152 11.84 -6.73 6.91
CA LYS A 152 13.07 -6.69 7.72
C LYS A 152 13.38 -5.29 8.26
N ARG A 153 13.01 -4.25 7.49
CA ARG A 153 13.28 -2.84 7.83
C ARG A 153 12.02 -2.10 8.29
N ALA A 154 10.91 -2.81 8.46
CA ALA A 154 9.64 -2.23 8.84
C ALA A 154 9.76 -1.57 10.22
N MET A 155 9.18 -0.38 10.33
CA MET A 155 9.01 0.27 11.61
C MET A 155 7.96 -0.49 12.45
N ASP A 156 7.88 -0.16 13.74
CA ASP A 156 6.85 -0.70 14.61
C ASP A 156 5.58 0.17 14.59
N LEU A 157 4.49 -0.33 15.19
CA LEU A 157 3.27 0.43 15.42
C LEU A 157 3.38 1.32 16.67
N SER A 158 4.49 2.04 16.79
CA SER A 158 4.71 3.02 17.85
C SER A 158 4.02 4.35 17.55
N GLN A 159 3.90 5.17 18.59
CA GLN A 159 3.43 6.54 18.47
C GLN A 159 4.31 7.41 17.58
N ARG A 160 5.63 7.17 17.56
CA ARG A 160 6.56 7.90 16.69
C ARG A 160 6.32 7.57 15.22
N THR A 161 6.16 6.29 14.89
CA THR A 161 5.79 5.87 13.53
C THR A 161 4.44 6.45 13.12
N GLY A 162 3.45 6.40 14.02
CA GLY A 162 2.16 7.03 13.81
C GLY A 162 2.29 8.52 13.50
N ALA A 163 3.06 9.27 14.28
CA ALA A 163 3.27 10.69 14.07
C ALA A 163 3.93 11.01 12.73
N ALA A 164 4.89 10.19 12.29
CA ALA A 164 5.49 10.32 10.96
C ALA A 164 4.45 10.11 9.85
N VAL A 165 3.62 9.06 9.97
CA VAL A 165 2.53 8.81 9.01
C VAL A 165 1.50 9.95 9.03
N GLY A 166 1.13 10.47 10.20
CA GLY A 166 0.23 11.62 10.32
C GLY A 166 0.77 12.86 9.59
N ARG A 167 2.04 13.21 9.81
CA ARG A 167 2.69 14.34 9.13
C ARG A 167 2.78 14.12 7.62
N LEU A 168 3.07 12.90 7.18
CA LEU A 168 3.06 12.53 5.77
C LEU A 168 1.68 12.78 5.15
N LEU A 169 0.61 12.28 5.77
CA LEU A 169 -0.75 12.42 5.25
C LEU A 169 -1.21 13.88 5.21
N SER A 170 -0.85 14.67 6.22
CA SER A 170 -1.09 16.12 6.24
C SER A 170 -0.36 16.82 5.10
N SER A 171 0.92 16.47 4.87
CA SER A 171 1.74 17.02 3.79
C SER A 171 1.25 16.63 2.39
N LEU A 172 0.63 15.47 2.25
CA LEU A 172 0.00 15.00 1.01
C LEU A 172 -1.40 15.59 0.76
N GLY A 173 -1.92 16.41 1.69
CA GLY A 173 -3.25 17.00 1.58
C GLY A 173 -4.38 15.99 1.69
N VAL A 174 -4.18 14.90 2.44
CA VAL A 174 -5.27 13.94 2.72
C VAL A 174 -6.34 14.64 3.58
N PRO A 175 -7.63 14.60 3.21
CA PRO A 175 -8.68 15.21 4.01
C PRO A 175 -8.83 14.59 5.41
N CYS A 176 -9.29 15.38 6.37
CA CYS A 176 -9.31 15.02 7.79
C CYS A 176 -10.30 13.89 8.14
N GLU A 177 -11.24 13.58 7.27
CA GLU A 177 -12.15 12.44 7.41
C GLU A 177 -11.49 11.11 6.98
N TYR A 178 -10.40 11.16 6.20
CA TYR A 178 -9.76 9.97 5.61
C TYR A 178 -8.45 9.55 6.26
N TYR A 179 -7.75 10.43 6.98
CA TYR A 179 -6.37 10.16 7.41
C TYR A 179 -6.23 8.89 8.28
N LYS A 180 -7.23 8.53 9.08
CA LYS A 180 -7.21 7.27 9.86
C LYS A 180 -7.22 6.05 8.94
N ALA A 181 -8.21 5.94 8.07
CA ALA A 181 -8.32 4.82 7.13
C ALA A 181 -7.09 4.72 6.21
N VAL A 182 -6.60 5.86 5.70
CA VAL A 182 -5.42 5.89 4.84
C VAL A 182 -4.16 5.49 5.61
N SER A 183 -3.99 5.92 6.87
CA SER A 183 -2.82 5.54 7.68
C SER A 183 -2.75 4.04 7.96
N GLU A 184 -3.89 3.40 8.23
CA GLU A 184 -3.96 1.94 8.40
C GLU A 184 -3.62 1.22 7.09
N GLY A 185 -4.19 1.67 5.97
CA GLY A 185 -3.88 1.14 4.64
C GLY A 185 -2.39 1.24 4.29
N LEU A 186 -1.75 2.35 4.62
CA LEU A 186 -0.29 2.52 4.47
C LEU A 186 0.49 1.58 5.38
N ALA A 187 0.11 1.45 6.66
CA ALA A 187 0.76 0.53 7.59
C ALA A 187 0.68 -0.94 7.14
N TYR A 188 -0.44 -1.37 6.54
CA TYR A 188 -0.56 -2.67 5.89
C TYR A 188 0.31 -2.80 4.64
N SER A 189 0.29 -1.77 3.79
CA SER A 189 1.07 -1.71 2.54
C SER A 189 2.58 -1.83 2.83
N TRP A 190 3.06 -1.21 3.91
CA TRP A 190 4.45 -1.23 4.36
C TRP A 190 4.81 -2.34 5.36
N ARG A 191 3.89 -3.29 5.62
CA ARG A 191 4.13 -4.48 6.45
C ARG A 191 4.41 -4.18 7.93
N LEU A 192 3.93 -3.05 8.47
CA LEU A 192 4.08 -2.70 9.89
C LEU A 192 3.14 -3.54 10.78
N LYS A 193 1.93 -3.79 10.28
CA LYS A 193 0.91 -4.53 11.03
C LYS A 193 1.09 -6.04 10.85
N SER A 194 1.22 -6.73 11.98
CA SER A 194 0.98 -8.16 12.13
C SER A 194 -0.31 -8.37 12.93
N ARG A 195 -1.02 -9.49 12.73
CA ARG A 195 -2.32 -9.80 13.38
C ARG A 195 -2.36 -9.46 14.88
N ARG A 196 -1.26 -9.68 15.60
CA ARG A 196 -1.19 -9.56 17.08
C ARG A 196 -0.89 -8.17 17.65
N LYS A 197 -0.50 -7.17 16.84
CA LYS A 197 -0.10 -5.85 17.38
C LYS A 197 -1.27 -4.87 17.52
N PRO A 198 -1.48 -4.22 18.68
CA PRO A 198 -2.54 -3.24 18.85
C PRO A 198 -2.25 -1.94 18.09
N TRP A 199 -3.30 -1.26 17.64
CA TRP A 199 -3.21 0.01 16.90
C TRP A 199 -3.11 1.25 17.79
N GLY A 200 -3.46 1.17 19.08
CA GLY A 200 -3.68 2.33 19.95
C GLY A 200 -2.60 3.41 19.88
N LYS A 201 -1.35 3.05 20.20
CA LYS A 201 -0.22 4.01 20.16
C LYS A 201 0.03 4.58 18.76
N PHE A 202 -0.10 3.76 17.72
CA PHE A 202 0.06 4.22 16.34
C PHE A 202 -1.02 5.25 15.99
N ASN A 203 -2.28 4.95 16.28
CA ASN A 203 -3.41 5.86 15.98
C ASN A 203 -3.32 7.17 16.76
N GLU A 204 -2.93 7.14 18.05
CA GLU A 204 -2.62 8.36 18.81
C GLU A 204 -1.52 9.17 18.14
N GLY A 205 -0.45 8.51 17.72
CA GLY A 205 0.64 9.15 16.97
C GLY A 205 0.15 9.80 15.68
N VAL A 206 -0.65 9.08 14.89
CA VAL A 206 -1.24 9.57 13.63
C VAL A 206 -2.04 10.84 13.89
N ASP A 207 -2.89 10.86 14.92
CA ASP A 207 -3.69 12.03 15.30
C ASP A 207 -2.79 13.24 15.61
N PHE A 208 -1.76 13.08 16.45
CA PHE A 208 -0.82 14.17 16.78
C PHE A 208 -0.03 14.65 15.56
N GLY A 209 0.46 13.72 14.75
CA GLY A 209 1.26 14.03 13.57
C GLY A 209 0.45 14.78 12.51
N PHE A 210 -0.79 14.35 12.29
CA PHE A 210 -1.66 14.95 11.28
C PHE A 210 -2.07 16.39 11.65
N ARG A 211 -2.34 16.65 12.93
CA ARG A 211 -2.70 17.98 13.46
C ARG A 211 -1.50 18.92 13.62
N GLY A 212 -0.27 18.42 13.52
CA GLY A 212 0.95 19.20 13.78
C GLY A 212 1.24 19.42 15.28
N GLU A 213 0.63 18.64 16.17
CA GLU A 213 0.76 18.75 17.62
C GLU A 213 1.88 17.87 18.19
N TYR A 214 2.57 17.10 17.35
CA TYR A 214 3.62 16.20 17.79
C TYR A 214 4.96 16.92 18.01
N THR A 215 5.22 17.35 19.24
CA THR A 215 6.57 17.70 19.70
C THR A 215 7.34 16.43 20.02
N LEU A 216 8.46 16.18 19.31
CA LEU A 216 9.41 15.13 19.69
C LEU A 216 9.86 15.38 21.14
N PRO A 217 9.86 14.37 22.02
CA PRO A 217 10.62 14.47 23.25
C PRO A 217 12.07 14.74 22.86
N SER A 218 12.58 15.92 23.25
CA SER A 218 14.00 16.22 23.11
C SER A 218 14.79 15.07 23.75
N PRO A 219 15.86 14.55 23.13
CA PRO A 219 16.66 13.52 23.76
C PRO A 219 17.15 14.07 25.09
N SER A 220 16.61 13.53 26.19
CA SER A 220 17.05 13.90 27.53
C SER A 220 18.58 13.69 27.60
N PRO A 221 19.35 14.66 28.13
CA PRO A 221 20.78 14.48 28.30
C PRO A 221 20.99 13.26 29.20
N SER A 222 21.68 12.25 28.70
CA SER A 222 22.08 11.09 29.48
C SER A 222 22.86 11.57 30.70
N PRO A 223 22.56 11.10 31.92
CA PRO A 223 23.39 11.42 33.06
C PRO A 223 24.76 10.75 32.83
N VAL A 224 25.81 11.56 32.82
CA VAL A 224 27.19 11.11 32.86
C VAL A 224 27.41 10.49 34.24
N THR A 225 27.21 9.19 34.37
CA THR A 225 27.65 8.42 35.52
C THR A 225 29.04 7.88 35.25
N ASN A 226 30.05 8.60 35.73
CA ASN A 226 31.34 8.02 36.08
C ASN A 226 31.11 7.02 37.20
N SER A 227 31.34 5.73 36.97
CA SER A 227 31.56 4.75 38.03
C SER A 227 32.36 3.59 37.48
N GLU A 228 33.45 3.30 38.17
CA GLU A 228 34.45 2.28 37.91
C GLU A 228 33.86 0.85 38.07
N ASP A 229 34.48 -0.08 37.34
CA ASP A 229 34.25 -1.53 37.28
C ASP A 229 34.19 -2.24 38.66
N PRO A 230 33.56 -3.43 38.81
CA PRO A 230 34.25 -4.66 38.38
C PRO A 230 33.39 -5.84 37.88
N LEU A 231 33.90 -6.48 36.81
CA LEU A 231 34.02 -7.92 36.55
C LEU A 231 33.10 -8.90 37.33
N ILE A 232 32.09 -9.44 36.64
CA ILE A 232 31.51 -10.77 36.93
C ILE A 232 31.37 -11.56 35.63
N SER A 233 31.77 -12.84 35.69
CA SER A 233 32.02 -13.73 34.56
C SER A 233 30.89 -14.73 34.26
N PHE A 234 30.87 -15.16 32.99
CA PHE A 234 30.33 -16.41 32.39
C PHE A 234 28.82 -16.69 32.43
N GLU A 235 28.22 -16.85 31.25
CA GLU A 235 27.94 -18.19 30.69
C GLU A 235 27.60 -18.11 29.19
N ILE A 236 28.19 -19.03 28.43
CA ILE A 236 27.96 -19.28 27.01
C ILE A 236 26.76 -20.23 26.91
N ILE A 237 25.71 -19.84 26.19
CA ILE A 237 24.71 -20.78 25.69
C ILE A 237 24.64 -20.68 24.16
N SER A 238 24.82 -21.85 23.57
CA SER A 238 24.92 -22.18 22.16
C SER A 238 23.55 -22.17 21.46
N ASP A 239 23.52 -21.50 20.30
CA ASP A 239 22.98 -21.90 19.00
C ASP A 239 21.60 -22.61 18.89
N SER A 240 20.61 -21.90 18.31
CA SER A 240 19.83 -22.31 17.12
C SER A 240 18.54 -21.48 16.99
N PRO A 241 18.30 -20.72 15.91
CA PRO A 241 16.96 -20.36 15.50
C PRO A 241 16.46 -21.40 14.47
N SER A 242 15.44 -22.17 14.87
CA SER A 242 14.70 -23.05 13.97
C SER A 242 13.95 -22.23 12.93
N ASP A 243 14.08 -22.65 11.67
CA ASP A 243 13.25 -22.25 10.55
C ASP A 243 11.80 -22.65 10.80
N ASP A 244 10.92 -21.66 11.01
CA ASP A 244 9.47 -21.80 10.87
C ASP A 244 8.88 -20.45 10.40
N ASP A 245 9.16 -20.09 9.14
CA ASP A 245 8.44 -19.02 8.45
C ASP A 245 7.12 -19.59 7.90
N GLU A 246 6.09 -19.56 8.74
CA GLU A 246 4.69 -19.76 8.36
C GLU A 246 4.31 -18.70 7.31
N VAL A 247 4.01 -19.19 6.11
CA VAL A 247 3.44 -18.42 5.01
C VAL A 247 2.02 -17.98 5.38
N ASP A 248 1.88 -16.75 5.88
CA ASP A 248 0.58 -16.14 6.17
C ASP A 248 -0.20 -15.94 4.85
N ALA A 249 -0.94 -16.98 4.49
CA ALA A 249 -1.92 -16.97 3.42
C ALA A 249 -3.08 -16.07 3.85
N PHE A 250 -3.30 -15.01 3.07
CA PHE A 250 -4.55 -14.27 3.11
C PHE A 250 -5.68 -15.19 2.61
N THR A 251 -6.36 -15.82 3.55
CA THR A 251 -7.69 -16.40 3.39
C THR A 251 -8.62 -15.65 4.34
N ASP A 252 -9.42 -14.74 3.79
CA ASP A 252 -10.71 -14.38 4.36
C ASP A 252 -11.74 -15.18 3.54
N ASP A 253 -12.14 -16.33 4.06
CA ASP A 253 -13.36 -17.01 3.65
C ASP A 253 -14.40 -16.70 4.73
N GLU A 254 -15.31 -15.80 4.42
CA GLU A 254 -16.62 -15.72 5.09
C GLU A 254 -17.50 -16.82 4.50
N ASP A 255 -17.62 -17.95 5.19
CA ASP A 255 -18.69 -18.91 4.91
C ASP A 255 -20.00 -18.38 5.52
N ASN A 256 -20.92 -18.01 4.64
CA ASN A 256 -22.33 -17.85 4.96
C ASN A 256 -22.96 -19.23 5.19
N ASP A 257 -23.34 -19.50 6.43
CA ASP A 257 -24.30 -20.56 6.76
C ASP A 257 -25.64 -20.29 6.06
N VAL A 258 -26.04 -21.22 5.19
CA VAL A 258 -27.44 -21.38 4.78
C VAL A 258 -27.91 -22.73 5.33
N PRO A 259 -28.86 -22.78 6.28
CA PRO A 259 -29.50 -24.03 6.65
C PRO A 259 -30.60 -24.38 5.65
N ASN A 260 -30.66 -25.67 5.31
CA ASN A 260 -31.73 -26.34 4.56
C ASN A 260 -33.14 -26.05 5.08
#